data_AF-A0A815J936-F1
#
_entry.id   AF-A0A815J936-F1
#
_cell.length_a   1.000
_cell.length_b   1.000
_cell.length_c   1.000
_cell.angle_alpha   90.00
_cell.angle_beta   90.00
_cell.angle_gamma   90.00
#
_symmetry.space_group_name_H-M   'P 1'
#
loop_
_entity.id
_entity.type
_entity.pdbx_description
1 polymer ?
#
loop_
_entity_poly.entity_id
_entity_poly.type
_entity_poly.pdbx_seq_one_letter_code
_entity_poly.pdbx_strand_id
1 'polypeptide(L)'
;MLTDELNTPESRNLLKVVDDMREILHHEKISLPHIVVVGDQSVSITRNPIGGQSKTIYKDIVELIEHYIKPKTAIVLHVIPSSVDFTTSESIQLAKTNDSQCERQLIAVSKIDKFDKGIGEKLQGIGPGSMELKLGCVAVLNRTQEEIDQNISFDEM
;
A
#
# COMPACT_ATOMS: atom_id res chain seq x y z
N MET A 1 -0.15 -17.11 -0.79
CA MET A 1 -1.15 -17.84 0.02
C MET A 1 -2.46 -17.08 0.24
N LEU A 2 -2.54 -15.75 0.04
CA LEU A 2 -3.79 -14.96 0.15
C LEU A 2 -4.52 -14.70 -1.18
N THR A 3 -3.94 -15.09 -2.32
CA THR A 3 -4.48 -14.78 -3.66
C THR A 3 -5.50 -15.80 -4.18
N ASP A 4 -5.51 -17.03 -3.66
CA ASP A 4 -6.43 -18.08 -4.13
C ASP A 4 -7.81 -18.03 -3.45
N GLU A 5 -7.92 -17.46 -2.24
CA GLU A 5 -9.19 -17.41 -1.51
C GLU A 5 -10.22 -16.46 -2.17
N LEU A 6 -9.74 -15.42 -2.87
CA LEU A 6 -10.58 -14.47 -3.61
C LEU A 6 -10.86 -14.90 -5.05
N ASN A 7 -10.19 -15.94 -5.55
CA ASN A 7 -10.34 -16.41 -6.92
C ASN A 7 -11.18 -17.70 -7.02
N THR A 8 -11.93 -18.01 -5.97
CA THR A 8 -12.87 -19.12 -5.92
C THR A 8 -14.16 -18.78 -6.68
N PRO A 9 -14.90 -19.79 -7.19
CA PRO A 9 -16.22 -19.59 -7.78
C PRO A 9 -17.20 -18.88 -6.83
N GLU A 10 -17.13 -19.18 -5.53
CA GLU A 10 -17.94 -18.54 -4.50
C GLU A 10 -17.62 -17.05 -4.35
N SER A 11 -16.34 -16.68 -4.29
CA SER A 11 -15.89 -15.28 -4.19
C SER A 11 -16.28 -14.46 -5.43
N ARG A 12 -16.22 -15.07 -6.62
CA ARG A 12 -16.69 -14.44 -7.87
C ARG A 12 -18.21 -14.25 -7.91
N ASN A 13 -18.98 -15.20 -7.38
CA ASN A 13 -20.43 -15.06 -7.25
C ASN A 13 -20.79 -13.95 -6.25
N LEU A 14 -20.06 -13.83 -5.14
CA LEU A 14 -20.22 -12.73 -4.19
C LEU A 14 -19.93 -11.37 -4.83
N LEU A 15 -18.83 -11.25 -5.58
CA LEU A 15 -18.50 -10.04 -6.34
C LEU A 15 -19.60 -9.70 -7.35
N LYS A 16 -20.14 -10.69 -8.04
CA LYS A 16 -21.24 -10.50 -8.99
C LYS A 16 -22.51 -10.01 -8.31
N VAL A 17 -22.90 -10.59 -7.17
CA VAL A 17 -24.06 -10.13 -6.39
C VAL A 17 -23.86 -8.69 -5.89
N VAL A 18 -22.64 -8.34 -5.48
CA VAL A 18 -22.29 -6.96 -5.11
C VAL A 18 -22.43 -6.01 -6.30
N ASP A 19 -22.02 -6.42 -7.50
CA ASP A 19 -22.19 -5.63 -8.72
C ASP A 19 -23.66 -5.48 -9.13
N ASP A 20 -24.43 -6.57 -9.11
CA ASP A 20 -25.87 -6.58 -9.39
C ASP A 20 -26.64 -5.68 -8.40
N MET A 21 -26.26 -5.69 -7.11
CA MET A 21 -26.84 -4.81 -6.10
C MET A 21 -26.56 -3.34 -6.36
N ARG A 22 -25.41 -2.99 -6.96
CA ARG A 22 -25.11 -1.59 -7.33
C ARG A 22 -25.91 -1.12 -8.53
N GLU A 23 -26.21 -2.00 -9.48
CA GLU A 23 -27.13 -1.69 -10.57
C GLU A 23 -28.54 -1.47 -10.01
N ILE A 24 -29.01 -2.31 -9.11
CA ILE A 24 -30.38 -2.18 -8.54
C ILE A 24 -30.52 -0.90 -7.69
N LEU A 25 -29.49 -0.52 -6.94
CA LEU A 25 -29.51 0.64 -6.04
C LEU A 25 -29.24 1.98 -6.74
N HIS A 26 -29.79 2.21 -7.93
CA HIS A 26 -29.52 3.33 -8.86
C HIS A 26 -29.53 4.80 -8.31
N HIS A 27 -29.65 5.04 -6.99
CA HIS A 27 -29.44 6.35 -6.37
C HIS A 27 -28.57 6.37 -5.09
N GLU A 28 -28.10 5.25 -4.56
CA GLU A 28 -27.07 5.21 -3.52
C GLU A 28 -25.81 4.55 -4.06
N LYS A 29 -24.85 5.37 -4.51
CA LYS A 29 -23.50 4.89 -4.85
C LYS A 29 -22.86 4.30 -3.58
N ILE A 30 -22.92 2.99 -3.44
CA ILE A 30 -22.08 2.28 -2.47
C ILE A 30 -20.63 2.45 -2.96
N SER A 31 -19.86 3.30 -2.28
CA SER A 31 -18.43 3.44 -2.53
C SER A 31 -17.76 2.13 -2.15
N LEU A 32 -17.12 1.48 -3.13
CA LEU A 32 -16.26 0.35 -2.80
C LEU A 32 -15.05 0.79 -2.00
N PRO A 33 -14.42 -0.17 -1.31
CA PRO A 33 -13.05 0.01 -0.90
C PRO A 33 -12.16 0.29 -2.11
N HIS A 34 -11.45 1.40 -2.07
CA HIS A 34 -10.40 1.73 -3.03
C HIS A 34 -9.05 1.49 -2.37
N ILE A 35 -8.14 0.78 -3.04
CA ILE A 35 -6.76 0.63 -2.56
C ILE A 35 -5.95 1.82 -3.07
N VAL A 36 -5.37 2.57 -2.16
CA VAL A 36 -4.47 3.69 -2.46
C VAL A 36 -3.06 3.26 -2.13
N VAL A 37 -2.21 3.15 -3.15
CA VAL A 37 -0.80 2.74 -2.97
C VAL A 37 0.06 3.97 -2.79
N VAL A 38 0.74 4.07 -1.65
CA VAL A 38 1.67 5.16 -1.34
C VAL A 38 3.02 4.54 -0.99
N GLY A 39 4.03 4.79 -1.81
CA GLY A 39 5.36 4.21 -1.62
C GLY A 39 6.39 5.23 -1.15
N ASP A 40 7.27 4.84 -0.23
CA ASP A 40 8.45 5.62 0.17
C ASP A 40 9.65 5.36 -0.78
N GLN A 41 9.39 4.79 -1.95
CA GLN A 41 10.42 4.34 -2.90
C GLN A 41 10.98 5.54 -3.69
N SER A 42 11.95 6.22 -3.09
CA SER A 42 13.01 7.03 -3.71
C SER A 42 12.65 8.28 -4.53
N VAL A 43 11.41 8.53 -4.94
CA VAL A 43 11.03 9.76 -5.69
C VAL A 43 9.60 10.24 -5.39
N SER A 44 8.76 9.41 -4.77
CA SER A 44 7.31 9.67 -4.65
C SER A 44 6.92 10.90 -3.85
N ILE A 45 7.86 11.52 -3.13
CA ILE A 45 7.64 12.79 -2.44
C ILE A 45 8.86 13.69 -2.67
N THR A 46 9.09 14.08 -3.93
CA THR A 46 10.27 14.89 -4.25
C THR A 46 10.10 16.30 -3.66
N ARG A 47 10.83 16.61 -2.58
CA ARG A 47 10.90 17.99 -2.03
C ARG A 47 11.61 18.97 -2.97
N ASN A 48 12.41 18.47 -3.90
CA ASN A 48 13.17 19.27 -4.86
C ASN A 48 12.77 18.92 -6.30
N PRO A 49 12.16 19.84 -7.07
CA PRO A 49 11.78 19.57 -8.46
C PRO A 49 13.02 19.25 -9.29
N ILE A 50 12.98 18.12 -10.01
CA ILE A 50 14.02 17.70 -10.95
C ILE A 50 13.49 17.94 -12.36
N GLY A 51 14.28 18.61 -13.22
CA GLY A 51 14.09 18.77 -14.67
C GLY A 51 12.63 18.85 -15.18
N GLY A 52 12.07 20.06 -15.26
CA GLY A 52 10.78 20.31 -15.93
C GLY A 52 9.52 20.15 -15.07
N GLN A 53 9.65 19.74 -13.81
CA GLN A 53 8.53 19.65 -12.87
C GLN A 53 8.09 21.02 -12.33
N SER A 54 6.82 21.11 -11.91
CA SER A 54 6.29 22.30 -11.22
C SER A 54 7.04 22.57 -9.91
N LYS A 55 7.22 23.85 -9.56
CA LYS A 55 7.75 24.27 -8.26
C LYS A 55 6.88 23.80 -7.09
N THR A 56 5.63 23.41 -7.35
CA THR A 56 4.63 22.96 -6.37
C THR A 56 4.45 21.44 -6.33
N ILE A 57 5.26 20.66 -7.05
CA ILE A 57 5.03 19.22 -7.25
C ILE A 57 4.79 18.44 -5.94
N TYR A 58 5.53 18.76 -4.88
CA TYR A 58 5.34 18.17 -3.56
C TYR A 58 3.91 18.41 -3.03
N LYS A 59 3.44 19.65 -3.10
CA LYS A 59 2.10 20.04 -2.64
C LYS A 59 1.04 19.35 -3.49
N ASP A 60 1.23 19.31 -4.80
CA ASP A 60 0.30 18.70 -5.75
C ASP A 60 0.17 17.18 -5.48
N ILE A 61 1.29 16.50 -5.16
CA ILE A 61 1.30 15.10 -4.76
C ILE A 61 0.58 14.88 -3.43
N VAL A 62 0.84 15.73 -2.42
CA VAL A 62 0.18 15.62 -1.11
C VAL A 62 -1.33 15.80 -1.26
N GLU A 63 -1.79 16.83 -1.97
CA GLU A 63 -3.20 17.07 -2.24
C GLU A 63 -3.85 15.90 -3.00
N LEU A 64 -3.14 15.31 -3.95
CA LEU A 64 -3.59 14.13 -4.68
C LEU A 64 -3.76 12.93 -3.75
N ILE A 65 -2.78 12.64 -2.90
CA ILE A 65 -2.87 11.53 -1.93
C ILE A 65 -4.03 11.78 -0.97
N GLU A 66 -4.12 12.98 -0.37
CA GLU A 66 -5.21 13.37 0.54
C GLU A 66 -6.58 13.16 -0.09
N HIS A 67 -6.75 13.53 -1.36
CA HIS A 67 -8.00 13.31 -2.09
C HIS A 67 -8.43 11.84 -2.10
N TYR A 68 -7.49 10.92 -2.34
CA TYR A 68 -7.77 9.49 -2.42
C TYR A 68 -7.88 8.79 -1.08
N ILE A 69 -7.18 9.25 -0.03
CA ILE A 69 -7.25 8.64 1.30
C ILE A 69 -8.43 9.17 2.13
N LYS A 70 -9.02 10.32 1.78
CA LYS A 70 -10.11 10.95 2.55
C LYS A 70 -11.36 10.06 2.72
N PRO A 71 -11.84 9.30 1.71
CA PRO A 71 -12.98 8.40 1.90
C PRO A 71 -12.67 7.32 2.94
N LYS A 72 -13.57 7.10 3.91
CA LYS A 72 -13.40 6.06 4.96
C LYS A 72 -13.34 4.64 4.41
N THR A 73 -13.85 4.42 3.20
CA THR A 73 -13.79 3.14 2.49
C THR A 73 -12.40 2.86 1.91
N ALA A 74 -11.53 3.87 1.75
CA ALA A 74 -10.21 3.68 1.17
C ALA A 74 -9.28 2.91 2.11
N ILE A 75 -8.63 1.87 1.59
CA ILE A 75 -7.53 1.14 2.24
C ILE A 75 -6.22 1.74 1.73
N VAL A 76 -5.35 2.14 2.64
CA VAL A 76 -4.05 2.71 2.29
C VAL A 76 -2.98 1.63 2.38
N LEU A 77 -2.38 1.30 1.23
CA LEU A 77 -1.28 0.36 1.11
C LEU A 77 0.04 1.12 1.08
N HIS A 78 0.77 1.05 2.19
CA HIS A 78 2.11 1.61 2.32
C HIS A 78 3.14 0.64 1.76
N VAL A 79 3.95 1.07 0.79
CA VAL A 79 5.06 0.26 0.27
C VAL A 79 6.38 0.79 0.82
N ILE A 80 6.93 0.11 1.81
CA ILE A 80 8.10 0.57 2.58
C ILE A 80 9.25 -0.42 2.41
N PRO A 81 10.49 0.01 2.12
CA PRO A 81 11.64 -0.88 2.15
C PRO A 81 11.88 -1.46 3.55
N SER A 82 12.34 -2.70 3.63
CA SER A 82 12.75 -3.38 4.86
C SER A 82 13.72 -2.55 5.71
N SER A 83 14.61 -1.78 5.06
CA SER A 83 15.62 -0.92 5.68
C SER A 83 15.07 0.38 6.32
N VAL A 84 13.80 0.72 6.12
CA VAL A 84 13.21 2.01 6.57
C VAL A 84 12.30 1.79 7.77
N ASP A 85 12.43 2.60 8.82
CA ASP A 85 11.58 2.55 10.00
C ASP A 85 10.16 3.06 9.71
N PHE A 86 9.14 2.29 10.10
CA PHE A 86 7.74 2.62 9.80
C PHE A 86 7.30 3.92 10.47
N THR A 87 7.85 4.21 11.65
CA THR A 87 7.54 5.44 12.41
C THR A 87 8.03 6.72 11.71
N THR A 88 9.04 6.61 10.85
CA THR A 88 9.61 7.74 10.10
C THR A 88 9.01 7.91 8.71
N SER A 89 8.13 7.00 8.28
CA SER A 89 7.52 7.02 6.96
C SER A 89 6.63 8.25 6.76
N GLU A 90 6.92 9.04 5.73
CA GLU A 90 6.12 10.22 5.36
C GLU A 90 4.73 9.79 4.86
N SER A 91 4.63 8.65 4.15
CA SER A 91 3.35 8.09 3.73
C SER A 91 2.42 7.78 4.92
N ILE A 92 2.96 7.22 6.01
CA ILE A 92 2.20 6.92 7.23
C ILE A 92 1.82 8.21 7.96
N GLN A 93 2.74 9.16 8.07
CA GLN A 93 2.43 10.47 8.68
C GLN A 93 1.30 11.20 7.94
N LEU A 94 1.32 11.15 6.61
CA LEU A 94 0.28 11.73 5.78
C LEU A 94 -1.06 11.01 5.97
N ALA A 95 -1.06 9.68 5.98
CA ALA A 95 -2.28 8.89 6.18
C ALA A 95 -2.92 9.12 7.55
N LYS A 96 -2.11 9.30 8.61
CA LYS A 96 -2.59 9.57 9.98
C LYS A 96 -3.40 10.87 10.12
N THR A 97 -3.31 11.81 9.17
CA THR A 97 -4.16 13.00 9.15
C THR A 97 -5.64 12.67 8.90
N ASN A 98 -5.92 11.57 8.20
CA ASN A 98 -7.27 11.09 7.84
C ASN A 98 -7.61 9.72 8.47
N ASP A 99 -6.66 9.07 9.14
CA ASP A 99 -6.79 7.77 9.80
C ASP A 99 -5.81 7.66 10.99
N SER A 100 -6.08 8.43 12.05
CA SER A 100 -5.16 8.55 13.19
C SER A 100 -4.96 7.25 13.99
N GLN A 101 -5.94 6.35 13.94
CA GLN A 101 -5.90 5.05 14.61
C GLN A 101 -5.38 3.92 13.70
N CYS A 102 -4.97 4.24 12.47
CA CYS A 102 -4.44 3.27 11.51
C CYS A 102 -5.37 2.08 11.26
N GLU A 103 -6.68 2.33 11.20
CA GLU A 103 -7.69 1.26 11.09
C GLU A 103 -7.76 0.64 9.70
N ARG A 104 -7.29 1.38 8.69
CA ARG A 104 -7.43 1.06 7.26
C ARG A 104 -6.09 1.20 6.52
N GLN A 105 -4.99 1.04 7.25
CA GLN A 105 -3.63 1.09 6.75
C GLN A 105 -2.99 -0.30 6.79
N LEU A 106 -2.36 -0.70 5.69
CA LEU A 106 -1.62 -1.96 5.50
C LEU A 106 -0.21 -1.63 5.01
N ILE A 107 0.83 -2.25 5.56
CA ILE A 107 2.20 -2.11 5.04
C ILE A 107 2.58 -3.35 4.22
N ALA A 108 3.04 -3.13 2.99
CA ALA A 108 3.85 -4.08 2.23
C ALA A 108 5.34 -3.74 2.39
N VAL A 109 6.06 -4.60 3.11
CA VAL A 109 7.50 -4.48 3.34
C VAL A 109 8.25 -5.10 2.18
N SER A 110 8.94 -4.27 1.40
CA SER A 110 9.67 -4.65 0.18
C SER A 110 11.18 -4.72 0.43
N LYS A 111 11.95 -5.19 -0.57
CA LYS A 111 13.41 -5.30 -0.49
C LYS A 111 13.89 -6.13 0.70
N ILE A 112 13.14 -7.17 1.05
CA ILE A 112 13.44 -8.04 2.19
C ILE A 112 14.69 -8.90 1.95
N ASP A 113 15.08 -9.07 0.69
CA ASP A 113 16.33 -9.72 0.25
C ASP A 113 17.58 -9.05 0.83
N LYS A 114 17.52 -7.73 1.11
CA LYS A 114 18.66 -6.94 1.61
C LYS A 114 18.69 -6.79 3.13
N PHE A 115 17.84 -7.52 3.85
CA PHE A 115 17.66 -7.32 5.29
C PHE A 115 18.09 -8.56 6.07
N ASP A 116 19.25 -8.46 6.71
CA ASP A 116 19.93 -9.62 7.30
C ASP A 116 19.22 -10.20 8.54
N LYS A 117 18.62 -9.36 9.41
CA LYS A 117 18.05 -9.79 10.71
C LYS A 117 16.97 -8.83 11.20
N GLY A 118 15.92 -9.35 11.85
CA GLY A 118 14.93 -8.50 12.55
C GLY A 118 13.60 -8.28 11.82
N ILE A 119 13.44 -8.85 10.62
CA ILE A 119 12.23 -8.63 9.81
C ILE A 119 10.99 -9.26 10.49
N GLY A 120 11.16 -10.40 11.15
CA GLY A 120 10.07 -11.09 11.84
C GLY A 120 9.52 -10.27 13.00
N GLU A 121 10.39 -9.68 13.83
CA GLU A 121 9.99 -8.79 14.91
C GLU A 121 9.30 -7.54 14.36
N LYS A 122 9.89 -6.92 13.35
CA LYS A 122 9.33 -5.74 12.68
C LYS A 122 7.94 -6.00 12.11
N LEU A 123 7.71 -7.16 11.50
CA LEU A 123 6.42 -7.56 10.94
C LEU A 123 5.37 -7.85 12.03
N GLN A 124 5.80 -8.32 13.19
CA GLN A 124 4.93 -8.57 14.34
C GLN A 124 4.63 -7.31 15.15
N GLY A 125 5.12 -6.14 14.73
CA GLY A 125 4.98 -4.92 15.51
C GLY A 125 5.90 -4.86 16.73
N ILE A 126 6.91 -5.73 16.83
CA ILE A 126 7.80 -5.86 17.99
C ILE A 126 9.14 -5.17 17.73
N GLY A 127 9.60 -4.38 18.72
CA GLY A 127 10.94 -3.79 18.73
C GLY A 127 11.01 -2.35 18.19
N PRO A 128 12.22 -1.76 18.13
CA PRO A 128 12.41 -0.40 17.64
C PRO A 128 12.03 -0.25 16.16
N GLY A 129 11.34 0.83 15.82
CA GLY A 129 10.98 1.14 14.42
C GLY A 129 9.79 0.35 13.84
N SER A 130 9.16 -0.53 14.65
CA SER A 130 7.91 -1.20 14.32
C SER A 130 6.68 -0.32 14.60
N MET A 131 5.52 -0.71 14.06
CA MET A 131 4.23 -0.07 14.32
C MET A 131 3.13 -1.13 14.30
N GLU A 132 2.17 -1.01 15.22
CA GLU A 132 0.97 -1.83 15.19
C GLU A 132 -0.08 -1.17 14.27
N LEU A 133 -0.53 -1.91 13.25
CA LEU A 133 -1.56 -1.51 12.30
C LEU A 133 -2.72 -2.49 12.39
N LYS A 134 -3.95 -2.00 12.25
CA LYS A 134 -5.15 -2.84 12.39
C LYS A 134 -5.27 -3.89 11.29
N LEU A 135 -4.77 -3.58 10.08
CA LEU A 135 -4.68 -4.53 8.97
C LEU A 135 -3.34 -5.27 8.93
N GLY A 136 -2.42 -4.96 9.85
CA GLY A 136 -1.10 -5.58 9.95
C GLY A 136 -0.12 -5.13 8.86
N CYS A 137 0.89 -5.98 8.63
CA CYS A 137 1.86 -5.79 7.57
C CYS A 137 2.30 -7.13 6.98
N VAL A 138 2.74 -7.09 5.72
CA VAL A 138 3.15 -8.26 4.95
C VAL A 138 4.52 -8.03 4.34
N ALA A 139 5.38 -9.05 4.36
CA ALA A 139 6.61 -9.02 3.59
C ALA A 139 6.34 -9.44 2.15
N VAL A 140 6.93 -8.71 1.21
CA VAL A 140 6.89 -9.03 -0.23
C VAL A 140 8.31 -9.16 -0.77
N LEU A 141 8.57 -10.27 -1.44
CA LEU A 141 9.75 -10.46 -2.26
C LEU A 141 9.39 -10.11 -3.69
N ASN A 142 10.06 -9.10 -4.24
CA ASN A 142 9.90 -8.69 -5.62
C ASN A 142 11.13 -9.10 -6.40
N ARG A 143 10.99 -9.22 -7.73
CA ARG A 143 12.12 -9.39 -8.63
C ARG A 143 13.18 -8.30 -8.41
N THR A 144 14.41 -8.75 -8.33
CA THR A 144 15.62 -7.93 -8.34
C THR A 144 15.86 -7.33 -9.73
N GLN A 145 16.75 -6.34 -9.81
CA GLN A 145 17.11 -5.75 -11.11
C GLN A 145 17.71 -6.80 -12.05
N GLU A 146 18.53 -7.71 -11.53
CA GLU A 146 19.14 -8.79 -12.30
C GLU A 146 18.08 -9.75 -12.86
N GLU A 147 17.10 -10.15 -12.06
CA GLU A 147 15.99 -11.01 -12.51
C GLU A 147 15.10 -10.31 -13.55
N ILE A 148 14.91 -8.99 -13.42
CA ILE A 148 14.22 -8.19 -14.43
C ILE A 148 15.01 -8.18 -15.74
N ASP A 149 16.31 -7.94 -15.68
CA ASP A 149 17.18 -7.88 -16.87
C ASP A 149 17.26 -9.23 -17.58
N GLN A 150 17.14 -10.33 -16.83
CA GLN A 150 17.10 -11.71 -17.33
C GLN A 150 15.71 -12.16 -17.81
N ASN A 151 14.67 -11.31 -17.68
CA ASN A 151 13.28 -11.63 -17.97
C ASN A 151 12.76 -12.88 -17.23
N ILE A 152 13.20 -13.07 -15.97
CA ILE A 152 12.71 -14.16 -15.13
C ILE A 152 11.20 -13.98 -14.90
N SER A 153 10.44 -15.05 -15.16
CA SER A 153 8.99 -15.05 -14.99
C SER A 153 8.62 -15.13 -13.51
N PHE A 154 7.35 -14.81 -13.20
CA PHE A 154 6.87 -14.88 -11.82
C PHE A 154 6.92 -16.31 -11.25
N ASP A 155 6.67 -17.32 -12.09
CA ASP A 155 6.66 -18.72 -11.67
C ASP A 155 8.07 -19.28 -11.42
N GLU A 156 9.10 -18.59 -11.93
CA GLU A 156 10.52 -18.97 -11.82
C GLU A 156 11.25 -18.26 -10.66
N MET A 157 10.58 -17.33 -9.98
CA MET A 157 11.08 -16.60 -8.80
C MET A 157 10.80 -17.39 -7.51
#